data_AF-G5GND5-F1
#
_entry.id   AF-G5GND5-F1
#
_cell.length_a   1.000
_cell.length_b   1.000
_cell.length_c   1.000
_cell.angle_alpha   90.00
_cell.angle_beta   90.00
_cell.angle_gamma   90.00
#
_symmetry.space_group_name_H-M   'P 1'
#
loop_
_entity.id
_entity.type
_entity.pdbx_description
1 polymer ?
#
loop_
_entity_poly.entity_id
_entity_poly.type
_entity_poly.pdbx_seq_one_letter_code
_entity_poly.pdbx_strand_id
1 'polypeptide(L)'
;MGGGTGGQPPQMQNPPMEQMPYQAAQQQTGAYGGVAAGQPPSAESIKDMFFSYRGRLNRKPFILRGLLLSVLSSVMSTVMTEMTEASSTVMHLLALLPLILMVVFSVGTFMLIIRRWHDLGKSGWLSLLMLIPLLNFLVLIFLWVKKGTDGPNAYGDDPLA
;
A
#
# COMPACT_ATOMS: atom_id res chain seq x y z
N MET A 1 -4.85 -60.52 -43.91
CA MET A 1 -4.51 -59.23 -44.54
C MET A 1 -5.08 -58.14 -43.65
N GLY A 2 -4.23 -57.59 -42.76
CA GLY A 2 -4.61 -56.56 -41.80
C GLY A 2 -4.47 -55.17 -42.41
N GLY A 3 -5.57 -54.41 -42.46
CA GLY A 3 -5.57 -53.00 -42.82
C GLY A 3 -5.51 -52.15 -41.55
N GLY A 4 -4.46 -51.34 -41.44
CA GLY A 4 -4.21 -50.47 -40.29
C GLY A 4 -5.21 -49.33 -40.18
N THR A 5 -5.78 -49.17 -38.99
CA THR A 5 -6.60 -48.04 -38.57
C THR A 5 -5.73 -46.83 -38.26
N GLY A 6 -5.55 -45.94 -39.23
CA GLY A 6 -5.01 -44.60 -39.02
C GLY A 6 -6.05 -43.70 -38.36
N GLY A 7 -6.32 -43.88 -37.06
CA GLY A 7 -7.13 -42.95 -36.29
C GLY A 7 -6.37 -41.65 -36.07
N GLN A 8 -6.89 -40.53 -36.57
CA GLN A 8 -6.43 -39.21 -36.16
C GLN A 8 -6.52 -39.09 -34.63
N PRO A 9 -5.49 -38.56 -33.94
CA PRO A 9 -5.61 -38.31 -32.51
C PRO A 9 -6.78 -37.36 -32.26
N PRO A 10 -7.59 -37.55 -31.20
CA PRO A 10 -8.65 -36.64 -30.85
C PRO A 10 -8.09 -35.23 -30.78
N GLN A 11 -8.63 -34.32 -31.58
CA GLN A 11 -8.38 -32.90 -31.36
C GLN A 11 -8.85 -32.62 -29.94
N MET A 12 -7.93 -32.33 -29.03
CA MET A 12 -8.26 -31.78 -27.73
C MET A 12 -8.86 -30.40 -28.02
N GLN A 13 -10.17 -30.39 -28.22
CA GLN A 13 -10.97 -29.18 -28.16
C GLN A 13 -10.67 -28.61 -26.78
N ASN A 14 -9.80 -27.59 -26.72
CA ASN A 14 -9.63 -26.84 -25.49
C ASN A 14 -11.05 -26.45 -25.06
N PRO A 15 -11.50 -26.84 -23.86
CA PRO A 15 -12.81 -26.44 -23.41
C PRO A 15 -12.87 -24.91 -23.52
N PRO A 16 -14.02 -24.35 -23.93
CA PRO A 16 -14.17 -22.91 -23.86
C PRO A 16 -13.76 -22.49 -22.46
N MET A 17 -13.01 -21.39 -22.35
CA MET A 17 -12.76 -20.73 -21.08
C MET A 17 -14.12 -20.27 -20.53
N GLU A 18 -14.92 -21.21 -20.01
CA GLU A 18 -16.03 -20.92 -19.13
C GLU A 18 -15.40 -20.12 -18.02
N GLN A 19 -15.75 -18.84 -18.04
CA GLN A 19 -15.36 -17.87 -17.05
C GLN A 19 -15.80 -18.46 -15.72
N MET A 20 -14.89 -19.12 -15.02
CA MET A 20 -15.10 -19.47 -13.63
C MET A 20 -15.48 -18.15 -12.97
N PRO A 21 -16.71 -17.99 -12.47
CA PRO A 21 -17.13 -16.72 -11.92
C PRO A 21 -16.17 -16.44 -10.76
N TYR A 22 -15.43 -15.34 -10.87
CA TYR A 22 -14.54 -14.83 -9.82
C TYR A 22 -15.22 -14.79 -8.44
N GLN A 23 -16.55 -14.84 -8.41
CA GLN A 23 -17.41 -14.93 -7.24
C GLN A 23 -17.19 -16.18 -6.38
N ALA A 24 -16.78 -17.32 -6.92
CA ALA A 24 -16.59 -18.55 -6.14
C ALA A 24 -15.23 -18.59 -5.39
N ALA A 25 -14.19 -17.96 -5.95
CA ALA A 25 -12.88 -17.85 -5.28
C ALA A 25 -12.84 -16.74 -4.21
N GLN A 26 -13.83 -15.84 -4.19
CA GLN A 26 -13.92 -14.73 -3.23
C GLN A 26 -14.59 -15.10 -1.89
N GLN A 27 -15.17 -16.30 -1.77
CA GLN A 27 -15.88 -16.72 -0.55
C GLN A 27 -14.96 -17.16 0.60
N GLN A 28 -13.63 -17.09 0.46
CA GLN A 28 -12.68 -17.47 1.52
C GLN A 28 -11.69 -16.37 1.97
N THR A 29 -11.99 -15.10 1.70
CA THR A 29 -11.32 -13.97 2.39
C THR A 29 -12.30 -13.21 3.27
N GLY A 30 -12.95 -13.94 4.18
CA GLY A 30 -13.62 -13.33 5.33
C GLY A 30 -12.58 -12.72 6.27
N ALA A 31 -12.96 -11.61 6.92
CA ALA A 31 -12.28 -10.99 8.06
C ALA A 31 -11.01 -10.16 7.78
N TYR A 32 -11.10 -9.13 6.93
CA TYR A 32 -10.35 -7.90 7.21
C TYR A 32 -11.23 -6.96 8.02
N GLY A 33 -11.27 -7.20 9.34
CA GLY A 33 -11.70 -6.27 10.38
C GLY A 33 -12.76 -5.26 9.98
N GLY A 34 -13.95 -5.75 9.60
CA GLY A 34 -15.14 -4.91 9.63
C GLY A 34 -15.34 -4.47 11.08
N VAL A 35 -15.23 -3.18 11.33
CA VAL A 35 -15.79 -2.61 12.56
C VAL A 35 -17.27 -2.93 12.50
N ALA A 36 -17.74 -3.79 13.40
CA ALA A 36 -19.14 -4.14 13.50
C ALA A 36 -19.97 -2.86 13.52
N ALA A 37 -21.02 -2.83 12.70
CA ALA A 37 -21.98 -1.74 12.68
C ALA A 37 -22.45 -1.46 14.11
N GLY A 38 -22.06 -0.31 14.68
CA GLY A 38 -22.49 0.13 16.01
C GLY A 38 -21.41 0.50 17.03
N GLN A 39 -20.10 0.39 16.73
CA GLN A 39 -19.09 0.92 17.65
C GLN A 39 -19.02 2.47 17.56
N PRO A 40 -19.18 3.23 18.66
CA PRO A 40 -18.85 4.66 18.66
C PRO A 40 -17.36 4.84 18.32
N PRO A 41 -16.94 5.99 17.77
CA PRO A 41 -15.57 6.18 17.29
C PRO A 41 -14.61 6.11 18.49
N SER A 42 -14.10 4.92 18.78
CA SER A 42 -12.88 4.77 19.56
C SER A 42 -11.79 5.48 18.75
N ALA A 43 -10.99 6.32 19.42
CA ALA A 43 -9.88 7.00 18.76
C ALA A 43 -9.04 5.96 17.99
N GLU A 44 -8.91 6.15 16.68
CA GLU A 44 -8.15 5.25 15.80
C GLU A 44 -6.73 5.08 16.40
N SER A 45 -6.30 3.83 16.59
CA SER A 45 -4.97 3.57 17.15
C SER A 45 -3.89 4.17 16.25
N ILE A 46 -2.77 4.63 16.83
CA ILE A 46 -1.60 5.10 16.06
C ILE A 46 -1.15 4.04 15.04
N LYS A 47 -1.25 2.77 15.40
CA LYS A 47 -0.97 1.65 14.51
C LYS A 47 -1.87 1.67 13.28
N ASP A 48 -3.17 1.88 13.45
CA ASP A 48 -4.13 1.91 12.36
C ASP A 48 -3.97 3.18 11.53
N MET A 49 -3.64 4.30 12.19
CA MET A 49 -3.41 5.57 11.52
C MET A 49 -2.21 5.56 10.58
N PHE A 50 -1.09 4.97 11.00
CA PHE A 50 0.21 5.11 10.30
C PHE A 50 0.87 3.79 9.88
N PHE A 51 0.66 2.70 10.60
CA PHE A 51 1.43 1.45 10.44
C PHE A 51 0.60 0.26 9.94
N SER A 52 -0.62 0.49 9.48
CA SER A 52 -1.43 -0.50 8.80
C SER A 52 -1.27 -0.39 7.29
N TYR A 53 -1.07 -1.53 6.61
CA TYR A 53 -1.10 -1.64 5.14
C TYR A 53 -2.48 -2.05 4.61
N ARG A 54 -3.40 -2.42 5.50
CA ARG A 54 -4.70 -2.99 5.12
C ARG A 54 -5.74 -1.90 4.95
N GLY A 55 -6.72 -2.18 4.09
CA GLY A 55 -7.81 -1.25 3.80
C GLY A 55 -7.42 -0.15 2.83
N ARG A 56 -8.30 0.84 2.75
CA ARG A 56 -8.25 1.96 1.82
C ARG A 56 -7.98 3.26 2.57
N LEU A 57 -7.18 4.14 1.98
CA LEU A 57 -6.92 5.47 2.54
C LEU A 57 -7.33 6.55 1.55
N ASN A 58 -8.32 7.35 1.94
CA ASN A 58 -8.79 8.47 1.15
C ASN A 58 -7.73 9.59 1.03
N ARG A 59 -7.87 10.45 0.01
CA ARG A 59 -7.00 11.62 -0.25
C ARG A 59 -6.76 12.51 0.98
N LYS A 60 -7.80 12.85 1.76
CA LYS A 60 -7.67 13.80 2.89
C LYS A 60 -6.73 13.27 4.00
N PRO A 61 -6.99 12.09 4.60
CA PRO A 61 -6.07 11.54 5.60
C PRO A 61 -4.71 11.19 5.00
N PHE A 62 -4.64 10.77 3.73
CA PHE A 62 -3.36 10.57 3.04
C PHE A 62 -2.50 11.84 3.02
N ILE A 63 -3.07 12.97 2.60
CA ILE A 63 -2.36 14.26 2.55
C ILE A 63 -1.98 14.73 3.96
N LEU A 64 -2.90 14.73 4.92
CA LEU A 64 -2.63 15.27 6.27
C LEU A 64 -1.59 14.43 7.03
N ARG A 65 -1.77 13.10 7.04
CA ARG A 65 -0.83 12.18 7.71
C ARG A 65 0.52 12.15 6.99
N GLY A 66 0.50 12.19 5.65
CA GLY A 66 1.73 12.27 4.84
C GLY A 66 2.48 13.58 5.06
N LEU A 67 1.77 14.71 5.14
CA LEU A 67 2.37 16.01 5.45
C LEU A 67 3.01 16.01 6.85
N LEU A 68 2.30 15.49 7.86
CA LEU A 68 2.85 15.35 9.21
C LEU A 68 4.16 14.55 9.20
N LEU A 69 4.16 13.36 8.59
CA LEU A 69 5.37 12.54 8.50
C LEU A 69 6.47 13.25 7.71
N SER A 70 6.15 13.99 6.64
CA SER A 70 7.15 14.74 5.86
C SER A 70 7.82 15.86 6.68
N VAL A 71 7.05 16.57 7.53
CA VAL A 71 7.59 17.60 8.42
C VAL A 71 8.48 16.98 9.48
N LEU A 72 8.04 15.88 10.11
CA LEU A 72 8.84 15.16 11.10
C LEU A 72 10.14 14.63 10.49
N SER A 73 10.08 14.05 9.29
CA SER A 73 11.26 13.61 8.54
C SER A 73 12.19 14.77 8.18
N SER A 74 11.66 15.93 7.79
CA SER A 74 12.47 17.12 7.49
C SER A 74 13.22 17.62 8.73
N VAL A 75 12.57 17.67 9.89
CA VAL A 75 13.21 18.07 11.16
C VAL A 75 14.27 17.06 11.58
N MET A 76 13.99 15.75 11.46
CA MET A 76 15.00 14.73 11.77
C MET A 76 16.18 14.81 10.81
N SER A 77 15.96 15.13 9.53
CA SER A 77 17.04 15.28 8.55
C SER A 77 17.97 16.43 8.91
N THR A 78 17.45 17.59 9.32
CA THR A 78 18.30 18.72 9.74
C THR A 78 19.10 18.37 10.99
N VAL A 79 18.49 17.71 11.96
CA VAL A 79 19.21 17.23 13.16
C VAL A 79 20.31 16.25 12.79
N MET A 80 20.03 15.30 11.87
CA MET A 80 21.02 14.33 11.42
C MET A 80 22.24 15.00 10.78
N THR A 81 22.02 15.98 9.89
CA THR A 81 23.08 16.73 9.22
C THR A 81 24.04 17.35 10.21
N GLU A 82 23.54 18.14 11.17
CA GLU A 82 24.36 18.80 12.20
C GLU A 82 25.16 17.78 13.03
N MET A 83 24.55 16.65 13.38
CA MET A 83 25.23 15.60 14.16
C MET A 83 26.32 14.88 13.37
N THR A 84 26.16 14.73 12.05
CA THR A 84 27.19 14.11 11.20
C THR A 84 28.35 15.02 10.86
N GLU A 85 28.13 16.32 10.78
CA GLU A 85 29.20 17.31 10.53
C GLU A 85 30.09 17.52 11.75
N ALA A 86 29.61 17.17 12.95
CA ALA A 86 30.41 17.20 14.16
C ALA A 86 31.65 16.28 14.06
N SER A 87 32.80 16.75 14.53
CA SER A 87 34.06 15.96 14.55
C SER A 87 34.14 14.93 15.69
N SER A 88 33.07 14.75 16.45
CA SER A 88 33.05 13.92 17.66
C SER A 88 32.44 12.55 17.41
N THR A 89 33.19 11.49 17.70
CA THR A 89 32.71 10.11 17.61
C THR A 89 31.46 9.88 18.47
N VAL A 90 31.35 10.54 19.63
CA VAL A 90 30.16 10.45 20.49
C VAL A 90 28.93 11.02 19.77
N MET A 91 29.08 12.12 19.02
CA MET A 91 27.98 12.70 18.25
C MET A 91 27.53 11.76 17.12
N HIS A 92 28.48 11.09 16.46
CA HIS A 92 28.15 10.08 15.44
C HIS A 92 27.40 8.88 16.01
N LEU A 93 27.77 8.42 17.22
CA LEU A 93 27.02 7.35 17.90
C LEU A 93 25.61 7.80 18.28
N LEU A 94 25.45 9.05 18.74
CA LEU A 94 24.14 9.61 19.05
C LEU A 94 23.28 9.83 17.79
N ALA A 95 23.90 10.05 16.62
CA ALA A 95 23.20 10.21 15.34
C ALA A 95 22.44 8.95 14.89
N LEU A 96 22.73 7.78 15.48
CA LEU A 96 21.96 6.56 15.25
C LEU A 96 20.51 6.65 15.75
N LEU A 97 20.24 7.48 16.75
CA LEU A 97 18.87 7.68 17.27
C LEU A 97 17.94 8.37 16.26
N PRO A 98 18.26 9.57 15.71
CA PRO A 98 17.43 10.17 14.67
C PRO A 98 17.38 9.32 13.40
N LEU A 99 18.43 8.55 13.08
CA LEU A 99 18.40 7.60 11.97
C LEU A 99 17.29 6.55 12.14
N ILE A 100 17.16 5.95 13.33
CA ILE A 100 16.09 4.99 13.62
C ILE A 100 14.71 5.64 13.44
N LEU A 101 14.52 6.87 13.95
CA LEU A 101 13.27 7.60 13.81
C LEU A 101 12.94 7.90 12.34
N MET A 102 13.93 8.26 11.53
CA MET A 102 13.75 8.46 10.09
C MET A 102 13.28 7.18 9.40
N VAL A 103 13.81 6.02 9.77
CA VAL A 103 13.34 4.72 9.24
C VAL A 103 11.87 4.49 9.63
N VAL A 104 11.50 4.73 10.90
CA VAL A 104 10.12 4.58 11.37
C VAL A 104 9.15 5.47 10.59
N PHE A 105 9.49 6.75 10.37
CA PHE A 105 8.65 7.67 9.60
C PHE A 105 8.56 7.28 8.12
N SER A 106 9.66 6.75 7.56
CA SER A 106 9.69 6.25 6.19
C SER A 106 8.77 5.05 6.01
N VAL A 107 8.79 4.10 6.96
CA VAL A 107 7.88 2.95 6.98
C VAL A 107 6.43 3.43 7.06
N GLY A 108 6.11 4.35 7.98
CA GLY A 108 4.77 4.92 8.09
C GLY A 108 4.30 5.54 6.77
N THR A 109 5.16 6.34 6.13
CA THR A 109 4.88 6.97 4.83
C THR A 109 4.58 5.91 3.77
N PHE A 110 5.37 4.84 3.71
CA PHE A 110 5.18 3.76 2.76
C PHE A 110 3.85 3.03 2.96
N MET A 111 3.43 2.83 4.22
CA MET A 111 2.12 2.24 4.56
C MET A 111 0.95 3.12 4.11
N LEU A 112 1.08 4.45 4.23
CA LEU A 112 0.07 5.39 3.69
C LEU A 112 -0.05 5.29 2.17
N ILE A 113 1.07 5.18 1.46
CA ILE A 113 1.11 5.08 -0.01
C ILE A 113 0.48 3.76 -0.48
N ILE A 114 0.77 2.64 0.19
CA ILE A 114 0.15 1.34 -0.10
C ILE A 114 -1.38 1.45 -0.01
N ARG A 115 -1.91 1.98 1.11
CA ARG A 115 -3.38 2.12 1.27
C ARG A 115 -3.99 3.14 0.32
N ARG A 116 -3.22 4.14 -0.11
CA ARG A 116 -3.66 5.08 -1.15
C ARG A 116 -3.79 4.39 -2.51
N TRP A 117 -2.86 3.50 -2.87
CA TRP A 117 -2.98 2.66 -4.06
C TRP A 117 -4.17 1.70 -3.99
N HIS A 118 -4.42 1.12 -2.82
CA HIS A 118 -5.60 0.28 -2.58
C HIS A 118 -6.91 1.05 -2.78
N ASP A 119 -6.98 2.31 -2.33
CA ASP A 119 -8.15 3.17 -2.58
C ASP A 119 -8.34 3.51 -4.07
N LEU A 120 -7.30 3.38 -4.90
CA LEU A 120 -7.38 3.47 -6.37
C LEU A 120 -7.65 2.12 -7.05
N GLY A 121 -7.88 1.05 -6.28
CA GLY A 121 -8.06 -0.30 -6.78
C GLY A 121 -6.80 -0.88 -7.44
N LYS A 122 -5.61 -0.40 -7.04
CA LYS A 122 -4.32 -0.86 -7.56
C LYS A 122 -3.51 -1.59 -6.49
N SER A 123 -2.56 -2.40 -6.94
CA SER A 123 -1.67 -3.13 -6.05
C SER A 123 -0.73 -2.21 -5.28
N GLY A 124 -0.56 -2.48 -3.97
CA GLY A 124 0.42 -1.80 -3.12
C GLY A 124 1.88 -1.95 -3.58
N TRP A 125 2.18 -2.91 -4.47
CA TRP A 125 3.50 -3.05 -5.10
C TRP A 125 3.91 -1.81 -5.90
N LEU A 126 2.95 -1.01 -6.39
CA LEU A 126 3.25 0.26 -7.05
C LEU A 126 3.92 1.28 -6.12
N SER A 127 3.88 1.08 -4.80
CA SER A 127 4.66 1.89 -3.85
C SER A 127 6.17 1.77 -4.06
N LEU A 128 6.68 0.69 -4.69
CA LEU A 128 8.10 0.56 -5.02
C LEU A 128 8.58 1.63 -6.02
N LEU A 129 7.68 2.24 -6.78
CA LEU A 129 7.99 3.37 -7.66
C LEU A 129 8.53 4.58 -6.88
N MET A 130 8.27 4.65 -5.57
CA MET A 130 8.82 5.67 -4.68
C MET A 130 10.34 5.59 -4.51
N LEU A 131 10.96 4.45 -4.83
CA LEU A 131 12.41 4.26 -4.76
C LEU A 131 13.15 4.81 -5.99
N ILE A 132 12.43 5.14 -7.06
CA ILE A 132 13.02 5.68 -8.29
C ILE A 132 13.02 7.22 -8.20
N PRO A 133 14.20 7.87 -8.19
CA PRO A 133 14.30 9.32 -8.18
C PRO A 133 13.53 9.95 -9.35
N LEU A 134 12.91 11.11 -9.14
CA LEU A 134 12.04 11.84 -10.07
C LEU A 134 10.66 11.18 -10.32
N LEU A 135 10.62 9.86 -10.53
CA LEU A 135 9.35 9.14 -10.70
C LEU A 135 8.50 9.19 -9.43
N ASN A 136 9.14 9.12 -8.27
CA ASN A 136 8.49 9.26 -6.97
C ASN A 136 7.67 10.56 -6.85
N PHE A 137 8.16 11.67 -7.43
CA PHE A 137 7.48 12.96 -7.40
C PHE A 137 6.21 12.96 -8.26
N LEU A 138 6.28 12.41 -9.48
CA LEU A 138 5.11 12.27 -10.35
C LEU A 138 4.05 11.35 -9.74
N VAL A 139 4.47 10.25 -9.11
CA VAL A 139 3.58 9.34 -8.39
C VAL A 139 2.88 10.06 -7.24
N LEU A 140 3.59 10.83 -6.41
CA LEU A 140 2.98 11.56 -5.29
C LEU A 140 1.92 12.57 -5.76
N ILE A 141 2.22 13.34 -6.82
CA ILE A 141 1.25 14.27 -7.41
C ILE A 141 -0.01 13.50 -7.86
N PHE A 142 0.17 12.40 -8.57
CA PHE A 142 -0.95 11.56 -9.02
C PHE A 142 -1.80 11.06 -7.82
N LEU A 143 -1.16 10.59 -6.75
CA LEU A 143 -1.84 10.10 -5.55
C LEU A 143 -2.58 11.19 -4.76
N TRP A 144 -2.11 12.44 -4.82
CA TRP A 144 -2.80 13.60 -4.23
C TRP A 144 -4.06 14.00 -4.98
N VAL A 145 -4.02 14.00 -6.31
CA VAL A 145 -5.11 14.55 -7.13
C VAL A 145 -6.16 13.51 -7.53
N LYS A 146 -5.76 12.26 -7.74
CA LYS A 146 -6.67 11.24 -8.27
C LYS A 146 -7.74 10.88 -7.24
N LYS A 147 -9.01 10.83 -7.63
CA LYS A 147 -10.11 10.30 -6.81
C LYS A 147 -10.00 8.79 -6.64
N GLY A 148 -10.32 8.28 -5.45
CA GLY A 148 -10.51 6.85 -5.16
C GLY A 148 -11.61 6.20 -6.02
N THR A 149 -11.67 4.87 -6.01
CA THR A 149 -12.75 4.11 -6.67
C THR A 149 -14.07 4.27 -5.92
N ASP A 150 -15.17 4.47 -6.66
CA ASP A 150 -16.51 4.52 -6.07
C ASP A 150 -16.99 3.12 -5.66
N GLY A 151 -17.59 3.00 -4.47
CA GLY A 151 -18.12 1.73 -3.97
C GLY A 151 -17.03 0.75 -3.50
N PRO A 152 -17.41 -0.50 -3.15
CA PRO A 152 -16.48 -1.50 -2.65
C PRO A 152 -15.47 -1.95 -3.72
N ASN A 153 -14.23 -2.20 -3.31
CA ASN A 153 -13.19 -2.78 -4.16
C ASN A 153 -12.48 -3.96 -3.46
N ALA A 154 -11.49 -4.57 -4.11
CA ALA A 154 -10.76 -5.74 -3.57
C ALA A 154 -10.07 -5.51 -2.21
N TYR A 155 -9.97 -4.26 -1.76
CA TYR A 155 -9.32 -3.83 -0.53
C TYR A 155 -10.30 -3.33 0.54
N GLY A 156 -11.61 -3.40 0.30
CA GLY A 156 -12.67 -3.07 1.24
C GLY A 156 -13.68 -2.04 0.73
N ASP A 157 -14.62 -1.69 1.61
CA ASP A 157 -15.70 -0.73 1.35
C ASP A 157 -15.16 0.68 1.08
N ASP A 158 -16.01 1.52 0.48
CA ASP A 158 -15.65 2.91 0.19
C ASP A 158 -15.43 3.69 1.50
N PRO A 159 -14.24 4.28 1.74
CA PRO A 159 -13.97 5.06 2.94
C PRO A 159 -14.78 6.37 3.03
N LEU A 160 -15.53 6.72 1.99
CA LEU A 160 -16.43 7.88 1.95
C LEU A 160 -17.92 7.52 1.85
N ALA A 161 -18.28 6.23 1.84
CA ALA A 161 -19.69 5.80 1.82
C ALA A 161 -20.45 6.21 3.09
#